data_AF-A0A2S9GGL2-F1
#
_entry.id   AF-A0A2S9GGL2-F1
#
_cell.length_a   1.000
_cell.length_b   1.000
_cell.length_c   1.000
_cell.angle_alpha   90.00
_cell.angle_beta   90.00
_cell.angle_gamma   90.00
#
_symmetry.space_group_name_H-M   'P 1'
#
loop_
_entity.id
_entity.type
_entity.pdbx_description
1 polymer ?
#
loop_
_entity_poly.entity_id
_entity_poly.type
_entity_poly.pdbx_seq_one_letter_code
_entity_poly.pdbx_strand_id
1 'polypeptide(L)'
;PAMRNVFELKDCLAEAYLNSPTAVPGAEAVIPSHPDIPRLTTKVYPCHEVVKMDYFIPGCPPDADAILTVLDDLIHGRPVALPRS
;
A
#
# COMPACT_ATOMS: atom_id res chain seq x y z
N PRO A 1 0.43 -0.63 6.10
CA PRO A 1 -0.21 0.60 5.58
C PRO A 1 -1.58 0.94 6.20
N ALA A 2 -2.55 0.00 6.18
CA ALA A 2 -3.92 0.26 6.64
C ALA A 2 -4.07 0.54 8.15
N MET A 3 -3.03 0.31 8.98
CA MET A 3 -3.04 0.67 10.40
C MET A 3 -3.35 2.16 10.63
N ARG A 4 -3.02 3.06 9.69
CA ARG A 4 -3.36 4.48 9.81
C ARG A 4 -4.87 4.78 9.75
N ASN A 5 -5.70 3.82 9.33
CA ASN A 5 -7.15 4.03 9.18
C ASN A 5 -7.88 4.27 10.51
N VAL A 6 -7.22 4.04 11.65
CA VAL A 6 -7.75 4.36 12.99
C VAL A 6 -7.53 5.83 13.37
N PHE A 7 -6.72 6.57 12.61
CA PHE A 7 -6.40 7.98 12.81
C PHE A 7 -6.91 8.82 11.62
N GLU A 8 -7.09 10.13 11.83
CA GLU A 8 -7.38 11.03 10.71
C GLU A 8 -6.13 11.26 9.87
N LEU A 9 -6.29 11.38 8.54
CA LEU A 9 -5.18 11.63 7.62
C LEU A 9 -4.39 12.89 7.99
N LYS A 10 -5.08 13.94 8.46
CA LYS A 10 -4.46 15.21 8.86
C LYS A 10 -3.48 15.01 10.03
N ASP A 11 -3.82 14.13 10.97
CA ASP A 11 -3.01 13.87 12.16
C ASP A 11 -1.74 13.09 11.77
N CYS A 12 -1.87 12.12 10.86
CA CYS A 12 -0.72 11.42 10.29
C CYS A 12 0.25 12.36 9.56
N LEU A 13 -0.28 13.32 8.78
CA LEU A 13 0.54 14.29 8.05
C LEU A 13 1.20 15.30 9.00
N ALA A 14 0.48 15.76 10.02
CA ALA A 14 1.03 16.66 11.03
C ALA A 14 2.19 16.00 11.79
N GLU A 15 2.02 14.75 12.22
CA GLU A 15 3.09 13.99 12.88
C GLU A 15 4.34 13.85 12.00
N ALA A 16 4.14 13.49 10.73
CA ALA A 16 5.26 13.23 9.81
C ALA A 16 6.02 14.48 9.38
N TYR A 17 5.35 15.63 9.22
CA TYR A 17 5.94 16.81 8.57
C TYR A 17 5.99 18.07 9.42
N LEU A 18 5.11 18.20 10.43
CA LEU A 18 5.06 19.39 11.29
C LEU A 18 5.69 19.13 12.66
N ASN A 19 5.41 17.96 13.23
CA ASN A 19 5.79 17.60 14.59
C ASN A 19 6.91 16.55 14.66
N SER A 20 7.55 16.25 13.52
CA SER A 20 8.54 15.18 13.44
C SER A 20 9.72 15.45 14.40
N PRO A 21 10.02 14.53 15.33
CA PRO A 21 11.09 14.73 16.32
C PRO A 21 12.49 14.71 15.70
N THR A 22 12.59 14.24 14.46
CA THR A 22 13.84 14.14 13.69
C THR A 22 13.88 15.13 12.53
N ALA A 23 13.02 16.16 12.54
CA ALA A 23 13.03 17.22 11.54
C ALA A 23 14.42 17.88 11.46
N VAL A 24 14.86 18.16 10.23
CA VAL A 24 16.15 18.82 9.98
C VAL A 24 16.11 20.24 10.59
N PRO A 25 17.10 20.64 11.40
CA PRO A 25 17.13 21.99 11.96
C PRO A 25 17.04 23.08 10.87
N GLY A 26 16.11 24.01 11.04
CA GLY A 26 15.86 25.09 10.08
C GLY A 26 15.00 24.71 8.87
N ALA A 27 14.54 23.46 8.76
CA ALA A 27 13.54 23.09 7.76
C ALA A 27 12.19 23.76 8.07
N GLU A 28 11.49 24.19 7.02
CA GLU A 28 10.15 24.74 7.14
C GLU A 28 9.14 23.62 7.51
N ALA A 29 8.38 23.83 8.57
CA ALA A 29 7.31 22.92 8.99
C ALA A 29 6.08 23.14 8.11
N VAL A 30 5.99 22.40 7.00
CA VAL A 30 4.90 22.48 6.04
C VAL A 30 4.46 21.10 5.56
N ILE A 31 3.17 20.92 5.31
CA ILE A 31 2.66 19.72 4.65
C ILE A 31 2.95 19.82 3.15
N PRO A 32 3.69 18.86 2.55
CA PRO A 32 4.00 18.90 1.12
C PRO A 32 2.73 18.90 0.26
N SER A 33 2.67 19.81 -0.71
CA SER A 33 1.49 20.02 -1.58
C SER A 33 1.84 20.35 -3.04
N HIS A 34 3.02 19.91 -3.50
CA HIS A 34 3.44 20.07 -4.89
C HIS A 34 2.46 19.33 -5.85
N PRO A 35 2.17 19.86 -7.07
CA PRO A 35 1.28 19.20 -8.04
C PRO A 35 1.67 17.77 -8.42
N ASP A 36 2.97 17.42 -8.33
CA ASP A 36 3.45 16.05 -8.58
C ASP A 36 3.14 15.08 -7.42
N ILE A 37 2.72 15.60 -6.26
CA ILE A 37 2.36 14.78 -5.11
C ILE A 37 0.86 14.48 -5.18
N PRO A 38 0.46 13.20 -5.32
CA PRO A 38 -0.93 12.85 -5.42
C PRO A 38 -1.67 13.11 -4.10
N ARG A 39 -2.93 13.51 -4.21
CA ARG A 39 -3.82 13.62 -3.05
C ARG A 39 -4.06 12.24 -2.46
N LEU A 40 -3.76 12.08 -1.18
CA LEU A 40 -4.05 10.84 -0.45
C LEU A 40 -5.55 10.70 -0.16
N THR A 41 -6.06 9.48 -0.25
CA THR A 41 -7.40 9.12 0.22
C THR A 41 -7.46 9.18 1.74
N THR A 42 -8.65 9.48 2.28
CA THR A 42 -8.87 9.56 3.73
C THR A 42 -8.49 8.26 4.43
N LYS A 43 -8.85 7.11 3.84
CA LYS A 43 -8.46 5.76 4.31
C LYS A 43 -7.70 4.99 3.23
N VAL A 44 -6.92 4.00 3.67
CA VAL A 44 -6.34 2.97 2.81
C VAL A 44 -7.40 1.92 2.55
N TYR A 45 -7.55 1.51 1.29
CA TYR A 45 -8.47 0.47 0.85
C TYR A 45 -7.68 -0.67 0.20
N PRO A 46 -8.08 -1.93 0.37
CA PRO A 46 -7.56 -3.01 -0.44
C PRO A 46 -8.01 -2.83 -1.89
N CYS A 47 -7.19 -3.27 -2.86
CA CYS A 47 -7.48 -3.01 -4.27
C CYS A 47 -8.82 -3.61 -4.73
N HIS A 48 -9.27 -4.72 -4.13
CA HIS A 48 -10.52 -5.38 -4.48
C HIS A 48 -11.79 -4.60 -4.08
N GLU A 49 -11.68 -3.55 -3.26
CA GLU A 49 -12.78 -2.62 -2.99
C GLU A 49 -12.94 -1.56 -4.09
N VAL A 50 -11.92 -1.36 -4.93
CA VAL A 50 -11.90 -0.33 -5.98
C VAL A 50 -12.07 -0.94 -7.36
N VAL A 51 -11.48 -2.11 -7.61
CA VAL A 51 -11.56 -2.82 -8.90
C VAL A 51 -11.74 -4.31 -8.68
N LYS A 52 -12.33 -5.01 -9.66
CA LYS A 52 -12.44 -6.47 -9.63
C LYS A 52 -11.04 -7.09 -9.69
N MET A 53 -10.76 -8.00 -8.75
CA MET A 53 -9.58 -8.86 -8.77
C MET A 53 -9.96 -10.29 -9.10
N ASP A 54 -9.26 -10.91 -10.04
CA ASP A 54 -9.54 -12.29 -10.45
C ASP A 54 -8.85 -13.33 -9.54
N TYR A 55 -7.67 -12.98 -8.99
CA TYR A 55 -6.86 -13.86 -8.15
C TYR A 55 -6.19 -13.09 -7.00
N PHE A 56 -5.84 -13.81 -5.93
CA PHE A 56 -5.12 -13.27 -4.78
C PHE A 56 -3.95 -14.18 -4.41
N ILE A 57 -2.75 -13.60 -4.28
CA ILE A 57 -1.55 -14.30 -3.79
C ILE A 57 -1.21 -13.73 -2.40
N PRO A 58 -1.63 -14.38 -1.30
CA PRO A 58 -1.37 -13.90 0.05
C PRO A 58 0.13 -13.91 0.40
N GLY A 59 0.56 -12.90 1.17
CA GLY A 59 1.88 -12.83 1.79
C GLY A 59 2.39 -11.41 1.99
N CYS A 60 3.39 -11.24 2.85
CA CYS A 60 4.05 -9.96 3.13
C CYS A 60 5.59 -10.12 3.22
N PRO A 61 6.29 -10.40 2.09
CA PRO A 61 5.74 -10.71 0.75
C PRO A 61 5.29 -12.18 0.64
N PRO A 62 4.61 -12.56 -0.45
CA PRO A 62 4.39 -13.97 -0.80
C PRO A 62 5.70 -14.72 -1.00
N ASP A 63 5.65 -16.03 -0.86
CA ASP A 63 6.78 -16.91 -1.21
C ASP A 63 7.10 -16.82 -2.71
N ALA A 64 8.39 -16.89 -3.07
CA ALA A 64 8.83 -16.81 -4.46
C ALA A 64 8.27 -17.95 -5.31
N ASP A 65 8.21 -19.18 -4.77
CA ASP A 65 7.68 -20.34 -5.47
C ASP A 65 6.17 -20.22 -5.70
N ALA A 66 5.46 -19.56 -4.77
CA ALA A 66 4.03 -19.28 -4.92
C ALA A 66 3.75 -18.29 -6.06
N ILE A 67 4.58 -17.24 -6.19
CA ILE A 67 4.48 -16.29 -7.31
C ILE A 67 4.78 -17.01 -8.63
N LEU A 68 5.87 -17.78 -8.68
CA LEU A 68 6.27 -18.52 -9.88
C LEU A 68 5.19 -19.49 -10.34
N THR A 69 4.62 -20.27 -9.42
CA THR A 69 3.58 -21.24 -9.72
C THR A 69 2.36 -20.58 -10.36
N VAL A 70 1.87 -19.47 -9.78
CA VAL A 70 0.71 -18.76 -10.31
C VAL A 70 0.97 -18.19 -11.71
N LEU A 71 2.14 -17.61 -11.93
CA LEU A 71 2.53 -17.09 -13.25
C LEU A 71 2.66 -18.21 -14.29
N ASP A 72 3.28 -19.33 -13.91
CA ASP A 72 3.48 -20.48 -14.80
C ASP A 72 2.14 -21.10 -15.21
N ASP A 73 1.19 -21.24 -14.28
CA ASP A 73 -0.16 -21.74 -14.58
C ASP A 73 -0.92 -20.81 -15.54
N LEU A 74 -0.85 -19.50 -15.33
CA LEU A 74 -1.51 -18.51 -16.18
C LEU A 74 -0.98 -18.52 -17.62
N ILE A 75 0.35 -18.56 -17.78
CA ILE A 75 0.99 -18.54 -19.12
C ILE A 75 0.66 -19.81 -19.92
N HIS A 76 0.52 -20.95 -19.24
CA HIS A 76 0.22 -22.23 -19.88
C HIS A 76 -1.30 -22.55 -19.93
N GLY A 77 -2.17 -21.65 -19.48
CA GLY A 77 -3.63 -21.86 -19.50
C GLY A 77 -4.12 -23.00 -18.59
N ARG A 78 -3.36 -23.31 -17.53
CA ARG A 78 -3.73 -24.34 -16.55
C ARG A 78 -4.66 -23.76 -15.47
N PRO A 79 -5.41 -24.61 -14.74
CA PRO A 79 -6.08 -24.16 -13.53
C PRO A 79 -5.08 -23.57 -12.54
N VAL A 80 -5.27 -22.31 -12.14
CA VAL A 80 -4.33 -21.57 -11.28
C VAL A 80 -4.29 -22.19 -9.88
N ALA A 81 -3.13 -22.72 -9.49
CA ALA A 81 -2.87 -23.20 -8.14
C ALA A 81 -2.54 -22.02 -7.20
N LEU A 82 -3.56 -21.50 -6.51
CA LEU A 82 -3.37 -20.46 -5.51
C LEU A 82 -2.79 -21.03 -4.20
N PRO A 83 -1.81 -20.37 -3.58
CA PRO A 83 -1.33 -20.77 -2.27
C PRO A 83 -2.45 -20.62 -1.24
N ARG A 84 -2.58 -21.63 -0.36
CA ARG A 84 -3.51 -21.58 0.78
C ARG A 84 -2.74 -21.08 1.99
N SER A 85 -3.34 -20.14 2.71
CA SER A 85 -2.84 -19.58 3.98
C SER A 85 -2.88 -20.60 5.11
#